data_AF-A0A3P6KZ97-F1
#
_entry.id   AF-A0A3P6KZ97-F1
#
_cell.length_a   1.000
_cell.length_b   1.000
_cell.length_c   1.000
_cell.angle_alpha   90.00
_cell.angle_beta   90.00
_cell.angle_gamma   90.00
#
_symmetry.space_group_name_H-M   'P 1'
#
loop_
_entity.id
_entity.type
_entity.pdbx_description
1 polymer ?
#
loop_
_entity_poly.entity_id
_entity_poly.type
_entity_poly.pdbx_seq_one_letter_code
_entity_poly.pdbx_strand_id
1 'polypeptide(L)' 'MDGVHLICTTAKVDRSFGDIPLVHGMPFISGIGIEALQNKILTILQG' A
#
# COMPACT_ATOMS: atom_id res chain seq x y z
N MET A 1 -3.41 -9.33 -13.35
CA MET A 1 -2.37 -9.55 -12.31
C MET A 1 -3.05 -10.39 -11.27
N ASP A 2 -3.10 -11.69 -11.51
CA ASP A 2 -4.01 -12.56 -10.78
C ASP A 2 -3.39 -12.93 -9.43
N GLY A 3 -4.18 -12.85 -8.36
CA GLY A 3 -3.73 -13.11 -6.98
C GLY A 3 -3.02 -11.95 -6.27
N VAL A 4 -2.92 -10.76 -6.89
CA VAL A 4 -2.37 -9.57 -6.22
C VAL A 4 -3.49 -8.83 -5.47
N HIS A 5 -3.31 -8.68 -4.16
CA HIS A 5 -4.30 -8.06 -3.26
C HIS A 5 -3.98 -6.58 -2.96
N LEU A 6 -2.72 -6.16 -3.13
CA LEU A 6 -2.22 -4.82 -2.82
C LEU A 6 -0.91 -4.58 -3.56
N ILE A 7 -0.67 -3.34 -4.00
CA ILE A 7 0.64 -2.89 -4.49
C ILE A 7 1.22 -1.87 -3.50
N CYS A 8 2.47 -2.06 -3.10
CA CYS A 8 3.22 -1.11 -2.28
C CYS A 8 4.37 -0.50 -3.09
N THR A 9 4.42 0.82 -3.17
CA THR A 9 5.44 1.57 -3.92
C THR A 9 6.27 2.45 -3.01
N THR A 10 7.56 2.61 -3.32
CA THR A 10 8.45 3.49 -2.55
C THR A 10 8.41 4.94 -3.04
N ALA A 11 8.06 5.15 -4.30
CA ALA A 11 7.90 6.46 -4.93
C ALA A 11 6.45 6.69 -5.37
N LYS A 12 6.12 7.94 -5.66
CA LYS A 12 4.83 8.29 -6.26
C LYS A 12 4.71 7.64 -7.65
N VAL A 13 3.56 7.04 -7.93
CA VAL A 13 3.25 6.42 -9.22
C VAL A 13 1.94 7.03 -9.72
N ASP A 14 1.95 7.58 -10.93
CA ASP A 14 0.78 8.19 -11.57
C ASP A 14 0.03 7.20 -12.50
N ARG A 15 0.44 5.93 -12.52
CA ARG A 15 -0.18 4.84 -13.28
C ARG A 15 -1.24 4.14 -12.42
N SER A 16 -2.40 3.83 -13.00
CA SER A 16 -3.42 2.98 -12.39
C SER A 16 -3.16 1.48 -12.65
N PHE A 17 -3.46 0.64 -11.66
CA PHE A 17 -3.30 -0.82 -11.72
C PHE A 17 -4.64 -1.55 -11.68
N GLY A 18 -5.65 -1.02 -12.39
CA GLY A 18 -7.02 -1.49 -12.29
C GLY A 18 -7.59 -1.24 -10.89
N ASP A 19 -8.28 -2.25 -10.34
CA ASP A 19 -8.93 -2.19 -9.02
C ASP A 19 -7.98 -2.57 -7.86
N ILE A 20 -6.70 -2.84 -8.15
CA ILE A 20 -5.74 -3.25 -7.13
C ILE A 20 -5.38 -2.03 -6.26
N PRO A 21 -5.58 -2.10 -4.93
CA PRO A 21 -5.26 -1.00 -4.04
C PRO A 21 -3.77 -0.67 -4.05
N LEU A 22 -3.45 0.63 -4.10
CA LEU A 22 -2.08 1.15 -4.11
C LEU A 22 -1.78 1.88 -2.79
N VAL A 23 -0.66 1.54 -2.16
CA VAL A 23 -0.13 2.24 -0.99
C VAL A 23 1.33 2.66 -1.21
N HIS A 24 1.74 3.72 -0.52
CA HIS A 24 3.13 4.16 -0.51
C HIS A 24 3.82 3.67 0.77
N GLY A 25 4.88 2.87 0.62
CA GLY A 25 5.63 2.26 1.71
C GLY A 25 6.59 3.21 2.43
N MET A 26 6.62 4.49 2.06
CA MET A 26 7.54 5.48 2.64
C MET A 26 7.53 5.52 4.19
N PRO A 27 6.39 5.38 4.89
CA PRO A 27 6.35 5.27 6.36
C PRO A 27 7.21 4.13 6.93
N PHE A 28 7.27 2.97 6.28
CA PHE A 28 8.13 1.86 6.71
C PHE A 28 9.61 2.13 6.48
N ILE A 29 9.95 2.97 5.50
CA ILE A 29 11.34 3.35 5.19
C ILE A 29 11.82 4.43 6.17
N SER A 30 10.99 5.45 6.43
CA SER A 30 11.36 6.59 7.28
C SER A 30 11.25 6.30 8.78
N GLY A 31 10.50 5.27 9.18
CA GLY A 31 10.18 5.01 10.58
C GLY A 31 9.03 5.85 11.14
N ILE A 32 8.46 6.77 10.34
CA ILE A 32 7.44 7.73 10.79
C ILE A 32 6.07 7.31 10.24
N GLY A 33 5.08 7.19 11.12
CA GLY A 33 3.70 6.87 10.72
C GLY A 33 3.48 5.41 10.32
N ILE A 34 4.36 4.50 10.79
CA ILE A 34 4.28 3.07 10.52
C ILE A 34 2.91 2.49 10.92
N GLU A 35 2.44 2.77 12.13
CA GLU A 35 1.18 2.21 12.65
C GLU A 35 -0.03 2.59 11.78
N ALA A 36 -0.09 3.84 11.32
CA ALA A 36 -1.17 4.31 10.46
C ALA A 36 -1.18 3.57 9.12
N LEU A 37 -0.02 3.38 8.50
CA LEU A 37 0.09 2.63 7.25
C LEU A 37 -0.19 1.14 7.46
N GLN A 38 0.30 0.55 8.55
CA GLN A 38 0.03 -0.84 8.90
C GLN A 38 -1.46 -1.09 9.06
N ASN A 39 -2.16 -0.25 9.83
CA ASN A 39 -3.61 -0.37 10.01
C ASN A 39 -4.35 -0.25 8.67
N LYS A 40 -3.94 0.69 7.80
CA LYS A 40 -4.51 0.82 6.46
C LYS A 40 -4.32 -0.45 5.63
N ILE A 41 -3.13 -1.05 5.64
CA ILE A 41 -2.86 -2.31 4.93
C ILE A 41 -3.70 -3.45 5.49
N LEU A 42 -3.81 -3.56 6.81
CA LEU A 42 -4.62 -4.58 7.46
C LEU A 42 -6.10 -4.45 7.10
N THR A 43 -6.66 -3.24 7.10
CA THR A 43 -8.04 -3.00 6.64
C THR A 43 -8.24 -3.46 5.21
N ILE A 44 -7.30 -3.17 4.29
CA ILE A 44 -7.39 -3.62 2.89
C ILE A 44 -7.39 -5.15 2.78
N LEU A 45 -6.52 -5.82 3.55
CA LEU A 45 -6.36 -7.28 3.46
C LEU A 45 -7.48 -8.06 4.16
N GLN A 46 -8.16 -7.47 5.13
CA GLN A 46 -9.25 -8.11 5.87
C GLN A 46 -10.62 -7.97 5.20
N GLY A 47 -10.77 -7.01 4.26
CA GLY A 47 -12.04 -6.73 3.57
C GLY A 47 -12.88 -5.71 4.33
#